data_AF-A0A225DR41-F1
#
_entry.id   AF-A0A225DR41-F1
#
_cell.length_a   1.000
_cell.length_b   1.000
_cell.length_c   1.000
_cell.angle_alpha   90.00
_cell.angle_beta   90.00
_cell.angle_gamma   90.00
#
_symmetry.space_group_name_H-M   'P 1'
#
loop_
_entity.id
_entity.type
_entity.pdbx_description
1 polymer ?
#
loop_
_entity_poly.entity_id
_entity_poly.type
_entity_poly.pdbx_seq_one_letter_code
_entity_poly.pdbx_strand_id
1 'polypeptide(L)'
;MSHFEAANLIRVFDFYLTVMFLLSFARRYPVYWETARLLVALRGRWPRLVQRLKQHHGALVTAEVLRPLAVAFALTVVQMVCSRLIYPQAQLAVQEVEASWWRMLIVLVAMIPMIAVDAYFLIRVGQFNRLETEKYMDQAEHWLRSWHAPAIRAVTFGYINPRRIVDEEVKKSLDQLGQTVSWAAWWVSVQVACRVAFGLSIWLLWAFG
;
A
#
# COMPACT_ATOMS: atom_id res chain seq x y z
N MET A 1 41.66 -8.01 7.77
CA MET A 1 40.46 -8.47 7.04
C MET A 1 39.26 -8.07 7.85
N SER A 2 38.55 -7.04 7.41
CA SER A 2 37.38 -6.55 8.13
C SER A 2 36.24 -7.57 8.00
N HIS A 3 35.42 -7.79 9.03
CA HIS A 3 34.32 -8.77 8.97
C HIS A 3 33.28 -8.50 7.86
N PHE A 4 33.30 -7.30 7.26
CA PHE A 4 32.44 -6.91 6.14
C PHE A 4 32.90 -7.45 4.79
N GLU A 5 34.19 -7.72 4.63
CA GLU A 5 34.77 -8.22 3.38
C GLU A 5 34.30 -9.64 3.02
N ALA A 6 34.11 -10.49 4.03
CA ALA A 6 33.58 -11.85 3.87
C ALA A 6 32.04 -11.90 3.93
N ALA A 7 31.36 -10.75 4.03
CA ALA A 7 29.91 -10.73 4.11
C ALA A 7 29.31 -11.18 2.77
N ASN A 8 28.41 -12.16 2.83
CA ASN A 8 27.64 -12.58 1.67
C ASN A 8 26.60 -11.48 1.35
N LEU A 9 26.61 -10.99 0.11
CA LEU A 9 25.75 -9.90 -0.35
C LEU A 9 24.26 -10.23 -0.15
N ILE A 10 23.88 -11.52 -0.25
CA ILE A 10 22.49 -11.93 -0.03
C ILE A 10 22.06 -11.76 1.43
N ARG A 11 22.96 -11.99 2.39
CA ARG A 11 22.68 -11.79 3.81
C ARG A 11 22.52 -10.31 4.13
N VAL A 12 23.31 -9.45 3.49
CA VAL A 12 23.18 -7.99 3.60
C VAL A 12 21.82 -7.57 3.04
N PHE A 13 21.42 -8.13 1.91
CA PHE A 13 20.11 -7.88 1.32
C PHE A 13 18.95 -8.35 2.21
N ASP A 14 19.01 -9.56 2.77
CA ASP A 14 17.98 -10.07 3.68
C ASP A 14 17.88 -9.22 4.96
N PHE A 15 19.02 -8.79 5.49
CA PHE A 15 19.07 -7.86 6.61
C PHE A 15 18.41 -6.53 6.25
N TYR A 16 18.74 -5.96 5.08
CA TYR A 16 18.11 -4.75 4.56
C TYR A 16 16.58 -4.89 4.44
N LEU A 17 16.09 -5.97 3.84
CA LEU A 17 14.66 -6.24 3.70
C LEU A 17 13.97 -6.31 5.07
N THR A 18 14.61 -6.98 6.04
CA THR A 18 14.10 -7.10 7.41
C THR A 18 14.02 -5.75 8.10
N VAL A 19 15.08 -4.94 8.03
CA VAL A 19 15.10 -3.58 8.60
C VAL A 19 14.05 -2.69 7.95
N MET A 20 13.97 -2.69 6.62
CA MET A 20 12.99 -1.89 5.88
C MET A 20 11.55 -2.31 6.20
N PHE A 21 11.30 -3.61 6.37
CA PHE A 21 10.01 -4.11 6.83
C PHE A 21 9.69 -3.59 8.24
N LEU A 22 10.60 -3.72 9.19
CA LEU A 22 10.40 -3.27 10.57
C LEU A 22 10.17 -1.75 10.66
N LEU A 23 10.98 -0.95 9.96
CA LEU A 23 10.81 0.50 9.91
C LEU A 23 9.46 0.89 9.29
N SER A 24 9.09 0.26 8.18
CA SER A 24 7.80 0.49 7.51
C SER A 24 6.63 0.10 8.41
N PHE A 25 6.75 -1.04 9.11
CA PHE A 25 5.74 -1.53 10.03
C PHE A 25 5.58 -0.60 11.23
N ALA A 26 6.68 -0.25 11.91
CA ALA A 26 6.67 0.65 13.06
C ALA A 26 6.04 2.01 12.72
N ARG A 27 6.37 2.56 11.55
CA ARG A 27 5.81 3.83 11.08
C ARG A 27 4.32 3.75 10.75
N ARG A 28 3.85 2.62 10.20
CA ARG A 28 2.44 2.42 9.82
C ARG A 28 1.56 1.89 10.96
N TYR A 29 2.17 1.41 12.04
CA TYR A 29 1.46 0.85 13.18
C TYR A 29 0.38 1.79 13.77
N PRO A 30 0.66 3.10 13.99
CA PRO A 30 -0.37 4.02 14.46
C PRO A 30 -1.53 4.15 13.48
N VAL A 31 -1.25 4.19 12.17
CA VAL A 31 -2.29 4.27 11.13
C VAL A 31 -3.19 3.04 11.15
N TYR A 32 -2.61 1.84 11.27
CA TYR A 32 -3.38 0.60 11.35
C TYR A 32 -4.23 0.54 12.62
N TRP A 33 -3.68 0.98 13.74
CA TRP A 33 -4.41 1.02 15.00
C TRP A 33 -5.58 2.00 14.98
N GLU A 34 -5.37 3.21 14.45
CA GLU A 34 -6.42 4.21 14.31
C GLU A 34 -7.48 3.78 13.28
N THR A 35 -7.08 3.12 12.19
CA THR A 35 -8.01 2.52 11.23
C THR A 35 -8.85 1.42 11.87
N ALA A 36 -8.23 0.53 12.67
CA ALA A 36 -8.94 -0.53 13.37
C ALA A 36 -9.94 0.03 14.38
N ARG A 37 -9.56 1.07 15.15
CA ARG A 37 -10.47 1.79 16.04
C ARG A 37 -11.64 2.41 15.29
N LEU A 38 -11.38 3.04 14.14
CA LEU A 38 -12.43 3.60 13.28
C LEU A 38 -13.39 2.50 12.79
N LEU A 39 -12.86 1.35 12.36
CA LEU A 39 -13.66 0.19 11.93
C LEU A 39 -14.55 -0.38 13.05
N VAL A 40 -14.04 -0.40 14.28
CA VAL A 40 -14.84 -0.80 15.45
C VAL A 40 -15.92 0.24 15.73
N ALA A 41 -15.59 1.53 15.67
CA ALA A 41 -16.55 2.63 15.88
C ALA A 41 -17.63 2.69 14.79
N LEU A 42 -17.30 2.33 13.55
CA LEU A 42 -18.18 2.33 12.39
C LEU A 42 -19.47 1.55 12.62
N ARG A 43 -19.41 0.42 13.33
CA ARG A 43 -20.56 -0.45 13.57
C ARG A 43 -21.60 0.16 14.52
N GLY A 44 -21.20 1.08 15.40
CA GLY A 44 -22.08 1.73 16.38
C GLY A 44 -22.44 3.17 16.04
N ARG A 45 -21.48 3.97 15.58
CA ARG A 45 -21.63 5.43 15.43
C ARG A 45 -22.30 5.85 14.11
N TRP A 46 -22.10 5.09 13.03
CA TRP A 46 -22.61 5.42 11.68
C TRP A 46 -23.37 4.26 11.00
N PRO A 47 -24.45 3.75 11.62
CA PRO A 47 -25.14 2.55 11.12
C PRO A 47 -25.79 2.75 9.75
N ARG A 48 -26.31 3.94 9.43
CA ARG A 48 -26.98 4.20 8.15
C ARG A 48 -25.96 4.34 7.02
N LEU A 49 -24.83 4.98 7.31
CA LEU A 49 -23.72 5.08 6.36
C LEU A 49 -23.18 3.69 6.01
N VAL A 50 -22.99 2.80 6.98
CA VAL A 50 -22.59 1.40 6.73
C VAL A 50 -23.63 0.66 5.89
N GLN A 51 -24.93 0.86 6.15
CA GLN A 51 -25.99 0.24 5.35
C GLN A 51 -25.93 0.70 3.88
N ARG A 52 -25.68 1.99 3.64
CA ARG A 52 -25.50 2.55 2.30
C ARG A 52 -24.24 2.05 1.62
N LEU A 53 -23.13 1.98 2.35
CA LEU A 53 -21.88 1.41 1.85
C LEU A 53 -22.07 -0.04 1.38
N LYS A 54 -22.83 -0.84 2.14
CA LYS A 54 -23.19 -2.21 1.75
C LYS A 54 -24.01 -2.26 0.45
N GLN A 55 -24.91 -1.31 0.24
CA GLN A 55 -25.67 -1.22 -1.01
C GLN A 55 -24.78 -0.89 -2.21
N HIS A 56 -23.67 -0.19 -1.98
CA HIS A 56 -22.70 0.20 -3.01
C HIS A 56 -21.39 -0.61 -2.97
N HIS A 57 -21.34 -1.74 -2.27
CA HIS A 57 -20.10 -2.54 -2.14
C HIS A 57 -19.55 -2.97 -3.51
N GLY A 58 -20.41 -3.20 -4.50
CA GLY A 58 -20.01 -3.55 -5.86
C GLY A 58 -19.20 -2.45 -6.56
N ALA A 59 -19.34 -1.18 -6.16
CA ALA A 59 -18.51 -0.09 -6.67
C ALA A 59 -17.07 -0.12 -6.09
N LEU A 60 -16.90 -0.68 -4.88
CA LEU A 60 -15.58 -0.88 -4.28
C LEU A 60 -14.89 -2.15 -4.81
N VAL A 61 -15.66 -3.17 -5.17
CA VAL A 61 -15.16 -4.42 -5.76
C VAL A 61 -15.18 -4.32 -7.29
N THR A 62 -14.56 -3.27 -7.82
CA THR A 62 -14.32 -3.16 -9.26
C THR A 62 -13.04 -3.90 -9.64
N ALA A 63 -13.02 -4.46 -10.85
CA ALA A 63 -11.84 -5.13 -11.39
C ALA A 63 -10.61 -4.20 -11.41
N GLU A 64 -10.82 -2.88 -11.50
CA GLU A 64 -9.76 -1.88 -11.48
C GLU A 64 -9.03 -1.76 -10.14
N VAL A 65 -9.74 -2.01 -9.02
CA VAL A 65 -9.13 -2.04 -7.68
C VAL A 65 -8.54 -3.43 -7.39
N LEU A 66 -9.24 -4.47 -7.83
CA LEU A 66 -8.86 -5.85 -7.54
C LEU A 66 -7.59 -6.28 -8.31
N ARG A 67 -7.43 -5.85 -9.57
CA ARG A 67 -6.26 -6.18 -10.40
C ARG A 67 -4.91 -5.75 -9.78
N PRO A 68 -4.67 -4.46 -9.46
CA PRO A 68 -3.39 -4.05 -8.90
C PRO A 68 -3.16 -4.64 -7.51
N LEU A 69 -4.22 -4.87 -6.73
CA LEU A 69 -4.11 -5.55 -5.44
C LEU A 69 -3.67 -7.02 -5.61
N ALA A 70 -4.27 -7.73 -6.57
CA ALA A 70 -3.91 -9.11 -6.89
C ALA A 70 -2.47 -9.20 -7.42
N VAL A 71 -2.04 -8.24 -8.25
CA VAL A 71 -0.65 -8.17 -8.73
C VAL A 71 0.32 -7.92 -7.57
N ALA A 72 0.04 -6.93 -6.71
CA ALA A 72 0.87 -6.65 -5.54
C ALA A 72 0.99 -7.86 -4.62
N PHE A 73 -0.13 -8.56 -4.39
CA PHE A 73 -0.16 -9.78 -3.58
C PHE A 73 0.65 -10.91 -4.23
N ALA A 74 0.43 -11.19 -5.53
CA ALA A 74 1.16 -12.22 -6.26
C ALA A 74 2.67 -11.94 -6.25
N LEU A 75 3.10 -10.69 -6.51
CA LEU A 75 4.50 -10.30 -6.44
C LEU A 75 5.08 -10.48 -5.03
N THR A 76 4.31 -10.19 -3.99
CA THR A 76 4.75 -10.40 -2.60
C THR A 76 4.96 -11.88 -2.30
N VAL A 77 4.06 -12.75 -2.78
CA VAL A 77 4.20 -14.21 -2.66
C VAL A 77 5.44 -14.68 -3.42
N VAL A 78 5.64 -14.23 -4.66
CA VAL A 78 6.84 -14.54 -5.45
C VAL A 78 8.11 -14.10 -4.71
N GLN A 79 8.16 -12.87 -4.20
CA GLN A 79 9.30 -12.37 -3.43
C GLN A 79 9.56 -13.22 -2.17
N MET A 80 8.50 -13.67 -1.48
CA MET A 80 8.61 -14.54 -0.31
C MET A 80 9.16 -15.93 -0.68
N VAL A 81 8.72 -16.50 -1.80
CA VAL A 81 9.23 -17.78 -2.31
C VAL A 81 10.69 -17.65 -2.74
N CYS A 82 11.03 -16.60 -3.49
CA CYS A 82 12.40 -16.33 -3.92
C CYS A 82 13.35 -16.14 -2.72
N SER A 83 12.94 -15.37 -1.71
CA SER A 83 13.77 -15.12 -0.52
C SER A 83 13.97 -16.35 0.35
N ARG A 84 13.01 -17.29 0.36
CA ARG A 84 13.11 -18.52 1.16
C ARG A 84 13.77 -19.69 0.44
N LEU A 85 13.58 -19.82 -0.87
CA LEU A 85 14.00 -21.01 -1.62
C LEU A 85 15.19 -20.76 -2.55
N ILE A 86 15.26 -19.60 -3.18
CA ILE A 86 16.23 -19.32 -4.26
C ILE A 86 17.45 -18.59 -3.70
N TYR A 87 17.21 -17.48 -3.01
CA TYR A 87 18.27 -16.59 -2.51
C TYR A 87 19.25 -17.24 -1.53
N PRO A 88 18.86 -18.13 -0.60
CA PRO A 88 19.79 -18.74 0.35
C PRO A 88 20.89 -19.58 -0.30
N GLN A 89 20.72 -19.99 -1.56
CA GLN A 89 21.68 -20.79 -2.32
C GLN A 89 22.84 -19.93 -2.88
N ALA A 90 22.63 -18.63 -3.07
CA ALA A 90 23.63 -17.73 -3.63
C ALA A 90 24.68 -17.36 -2.57
N GLN A 91 25.94 -17.72 -2.84
CA GLN A 91 27.09 -17.33 -2.03
C GLN A 91 27.99 -16.42 -2.85
N LEU A 92 27.68 -15.11 -2.83
CA LEU A 92 28.47 -14.09 -3.53
C LEU A 92 29.07 -13.14 -2.49
N ALA A 93 30.40 -13.17 -2.36
CA ALA A 93 31.10 -12.28 -1.44
C ALA A 93 31.14 -10.84 -2.00
N VAL A 94 31.09 -9.83 -1.13
CA VAL A 94 31.20 -8.42 -1.55
C VAL A 94 32.50 -8.18 -2.32
N GLN A 95 33.60 -8.80 -1.90
CA GLN A 95 34.90 -8.71 -2.56
C GLN A 95 34.88 -9.19 -4.02
N GLU A 96 34.12 -10.23 -4.33
CA GLU A 96 34.03 -10.79 -5.69
C GLU A 96 33.30 -9.85 -6.65
N VAL A 97 32.34 -9.07 -6.11
CA VAL A 97 31.66 -8.02 -6.86
C VAL A 97 32.57 -6.81 -7.06
N GLU A 98 33.32 -6.43 -6.02
CA GLU A 98 34.24 -5.30 -6.08
C GLU A 98 35.41 -5.53 -7.03
N ALA A 99 35.89 -6.77 -7.13
CA ALA A 99 36.94 -7.18 -8.06
C ALA A 99 36.55 -6.95 -9.53
N SER A 100 35.25 -6.80 -9.84
CA SER A 100 34.75 -6.67 -11.20
C SER A 100 33.83 -5.48 -11.38
N TRP A 101 34.33 -4.43 -12.04
CA TRP A 101 33.60 -3.17 -12.22
C TRP A 101 32.23 -3.34 -12.89
N TRP A 102 32.06 -4.31 -13.80
CA TRP A 102 30.79 -4.56 -14.47
C TRP A 102 29.75 -5.20 -13.53
N ARG A 103 30.18 -6.10 -12.62
CA ARG A 103 29.30 -6.69 -11.59
C ARG A 103 28.80 -5.60 -10.65
N MET A 104 29.71 -4.71 -10.23
CA MET A 104 29.38 -3.55 -9.42
C MET A 104 28.36 -2.64 -10.10
N LEU A 105 28.51 -2.36 -11.40
CA LEU A 105 27.55 -1.55 -12.16
C LEU A 105 26.14 -2.18 -12.14
N ILE A 106 26.02 -3.49 -12.37
CA ILE A 106 24.73 -4.20 -12.35
C ILE A 106 24.08 -4.10 -10.98
N VAL A 107 24.85 -4.35 -9.91
CA VAL A 107 24.35 -4.25 -8.53
C VAL A 107 23.88 -2.83 -8.22
N LEU A 108 24.66 -1.80 -8.57
CA LEU A 108 24.30 -0.40 -8.32
C LEU A 108 23.05 0.03 -9.08
N VAL A 109 22.95 -0.33 -10.37
CA VAL A 109 21.79 -0.01 -11.21
C VAL A 109 20.51 -0.64 -10.67
N ALA A 110 20.58 -1.85 -10.09
CA ALA A 110 19.43 -2.48 -9.46
C ALA A 110 19.15 -1.96 -8.04
N MET A 111 20.19 -1.59 -7.28
CA MET A 111 20.09 -1.13 -5.89
C MET A 111 19.50 0.28 -5.77
N ILE A 112 19.93 1.22 -6.62
CA ILE A 112 19.54 2.63 -6.53
C ILE A 112 18.02 2.82 -6.63
N PRO A 113 17.32 2.26 -7.65
CA PRO A 113 15.87 2.39 -7.76
C PRO A 113 15.15 1.75 -6.57
N MET A 114 15.62 0.60 -6.09
CA MET A 114 15.04 -0.09 -4.92
C MET A 114 15.07 0.81 -3.69
N ILE A 115 16.25 1.35 -3.35
CA ILE A 115 16.41 2.23 -2.18
C ILE A 115 15.58 3.50 -2.35
N ALA A 116 15.55 4.09 -3.55
CA ALA A 116 14.80 5.31 -3.82
C ALA A 116 13.29 5.12 -3.59
N VAL A 117 12.72 4.03 -4.12
CA VAL A 117 11.30 3.70 -3.94
C VAL A 117 10.99 3.42 -2.47
N ASP A 118 11.84 2.63 -1.80
CA ASP A 118 11.70 2.30 -0.37
C ASP A 118 11.74 3.55 0.53
N ALA A 119 12.69 4.46 0.28
CA ALA A 119 12.81 5.72 1.01
C ALA A 119 11.63 6.65 0.76
N TYR A 120 11.17 6.76 -0.50
CA TYR A 120 9.97 7.53 -0.84
C TYR A 120 8.76 7.03 -0.05
N PHE A 121 8.54 5.71 -0.03
CA PHE A 121 7.44 5.09 0.70
C PHE A 121 7.53 5.31 2.20
N LEU A 122 8.74 5.21 2.76
CA LEU A 122 8.98 5.46 4.17
C LEU A 122 8.60 6.91 4.49
N ILE A 123 9.00 7.90 3.69
CA ILE A 123 8.79 9.32 3.98
C ILE A 123 7.34 9.78 3.70
N ARG A 124 6.73 9.35 2.60
CA ARG A 124 5.44 9.91 2.14
C ARG A 124 4.21 9.26 2.76
N VAL A 125 4.22 7.96 3.07
CA VAL A 125 2.98 7.16 3.30
C VAL A 125 2.54 7.17 4.78
N GLY A 126 2.63 8.31 5.48
CA GLY A 126 2.50 8.35 6.95
C GLY A 126 1.35 9.15 7.57
N GLN A 127 0.53 9.87 6.80
CA GLN A 127 -0.41 10.83 7.38
C GLN A 127 -1.86 10.39 7.16
N PHE A 128 -2.46 9.78 8.18
CA PHE A 128 -3.89 9.53 8.26
C PHE A 128 -4.50 10.48 9.30
N ASN A 129 -5.28 11.46 8.85
CA ASN A 129 -5.98 12.38 9.75
C ASN A 129 -7.31 11.77 10.20
N ARG A 130 -7.27 11.05 11.32
CA ARG A 130 -8.46 10.41 11.90
C ARG A 130 -9.57 11.42 12.20
N LEU A 131 -9.24 12.55 12.82
CA LEU A 131 -10.25 13.52 13.26
C LEU A 131 -11.04 14.10 12.09
N GLU A 132 -10.34 14.40 11.00
CA GLU A 132 -10.98 14.88 9.78
C GLU A 132 -11.86 13.80 9.14
N THR A 133 -11.41 12.54 9.12
CA THR A 133 -12.21 11.40 8.63
C THR A 133 -13.49 11.21 9.46
N GLU A 134 -13.38 11.24 10.80
CA GLU A 134 -14.55 11.13 11.68
C GLU A 134 -15.54 12.28 11.47
N LYS A 135 -15.03 13.51 11.31
CA LYS A 135 -15.87 14.70 11.06
C LYS A 135 -16.69 14.54 9.78
N TYR A 136 -16.08 14.08 8.69
CA TYR A 136 -16.81 13.85 7.44
C TYR A 136 -17.85 12.73 7.58
N MET A 137 -17.54 11.64 8.29
CA MET A 137 -18.49 10.56 8.55
C MET A 137 -19.68 11.02 9.42
N ASP A 138 -19.42 11.81 10.47
CA ASP A 138 -20.47 12.38 11.32
C ASP A 138 -21.40 13.31 10.53
N GLN A 139 -20.85 14.16 9.65
CA GLN A 139 -21.65 15.03 8.78
C GLN A 139 -22.53 14.20 7.85
N ALA A 140 -21.98 13.16 7.21
CA ALA A 140 -22.74 12.29 6.32
C ALA A 140 -23.87 11.54 7.05
N GLU A 141 -23.61 10.97 8.23
CA GLU A 141 -24.64 10.32 9.04
C GLU A 141 -25.70 11.33 9.53
N HIS A 142 -25.31 12.55 9.88
CA HIS A 142 -26.26 13.61 10.25
C HIS A 142 -27.21 13.94 9.10
N TRP A 143 -26.71 14.09 7.87
CA TRP A 143 -27.55 14.32 6.69
C TRP A 143 -28.46 13.13 6.36
N LEU A 144 -27.99 11.90 6.58
CA LEU A 144 -28.79 10.68 6.43
C LEU A 144 -29.84 10.52 7.55
N ARG A 145 -29.61 11.14 8.70
CA ARG A 145 -30.53 11.13 9.85
C ARG A 145 -31.56 12.25 9.81
N SER A 146 -31.18 13.43 9.36
CA SER A 146 -31.97 14.64 9.56
C SER A 146 -33.25 14.67 8.73
N TRP A 147 -34.30 15.22 9.33
CA TRP A 147 -35.59 15.48 8.66
C TRP A 147 -35.50 16.67 7.69
N HIS A 148 -34.36 17.36 7.63
CA HIS A 148 -34.14 18.45 6.68
C HIS A 148 -34.14 17.97 5.23
N ALA A 149 -33.74 16.73 4.94
CA ALA A 149 -33.77 16.20 3.58
C ALA A 149 -35.19 16.20 2.95
N PRO A 150 -36.24 15.66 3.59
CA PRO A 150 -37.61 15.78 3.08
C PRO A 150 -38.16 17.21 3.18
N ALA A 151 -37.78 18.00 4.18
CA ALA A 151 -38.24 19.40 4.28
C ALA A 151 -37.70 20.27 3.15
N ILE A 152 -36.40 20.16 2.83
CA ILE A 152 -35.77 20.86 1.69
C ILE A 152 -36.40 20.41 0.38
N ARG A 153 -36.69 19.11 0.23
CA ARG A 153 -37.40 18.59 -0.94
C ARG A 153 -38.81 19.18 -1.05
N ALA A 154 -39.53 19.33 0.05
CA ALA A 154 -40.86 19.93 0.05
C ALA A 154 -40.79 21.43 -0.30
N VAL A 155 -39.84 22.17 0.27
CA VAL A 155 -39.63 23.61 0.03
C VAL A 155 -39.17 23.90 -1.40
N THR A 156 -38.35 23.02 -1.98
CA THR A 156 -37.89 23.15 -3.36
C THR A 156 -38.86 22.52 -4.37
N PHE A 157 -40.08 22.14 -3.96
CA PHE A 157 -41.07 21.46 -4.79
C PHE A 157 -40.50 20.24 -5.55
N GLY A 158 -39.52 19.55 -4.95
CA GLY A 158 -38.86 18.40 -5.53
C GLY A 158 -37.74 18.69 -6.53
N TYR A 159 -37.42 19.98 -6.78
CA TYR A 159 -36.32 20.37 -7.67
C TYR A 159 -34.96 19.89 -7.14
N ILE A 160 -34.77 19.92 -5.82
CA ILE A 160 -33.58 19.39 -5.16
C ILE A 160 -33.97 18.15 -4.37
N ASN A 161 -33.31 17.02 -4.64
CA ASN A 161 -33.44 15.80 -3.84
C ASN A 161 -32.14 15.55 -3.06
N PRO A 162 -32.05 16.01 -1.79
CA PRO A 162 -30.82 15.93 -1.00
C PRO A 162 -30.29 14.51 -0.84
N ARG A 163 -31.18 13.49 -0.85
CA ARG A 163 -30.76 12.09 -0.76
C ARG A 163 -30.01 11.64 -2.02
N ARG A 164 -30.43 12.10 -3.19
CA ARG A 164 -29.74 11.81 -4.45
C ARG A 164 -28.38 12.49 -4.50
N ILE A 165 -28.28 13.72 -4.01
CA ILE A 165 -27.01 14.46 -3.91
C ILE A 165 -26.03 13.73 -2.97
N VAL A 166 -26.49 13.29 -1.80
CA VAL A 166 -25.66 12.50 -0.87
C VAL A 166 -25.25 11.16 -1.49
N ASP A 167 -26.16 10.45 -2.16
CA ASP A 167 -25.84 9.18 -2.82
C ASP A 167 -24.82 9.38 -3.97
N GLU A 168 -24.93 10.46 -4.75
CA GLU A 168 -23.97 10.82 -5.81
C GLU A 168 -22.59 11.20 -5.23
N GLU A 169 -22.54 11.96 -4.12
CA GLU A 169 -21.28 12.33 -3.47
C GLU A 169 -20.60 11.13 -2.79
N VAL A 170 -21.38 10.22 -2.19
CA VAL A 170 -20.88 8.95 -1.65
C VAL A 170 -20.30 8.12 -2.79
N LYS A 171 -21.00 7.98 -3.91
CA LYS A 171 -20.50 7.25 -5.08
C LYS A 171 -19.18 7.83 -5.59
N LYS A 172 -19.12 9.15 -5.78
CA LYS A 172 -17.90 9.85 -6.20
C LYS A 172 -16.74 9.64 -5.22
N SER A 173 -17.02 9.67 -3.92
CA SER A 173 -16.01 9.40 -2.88
C SER A 173 -15.52 7.96 -2.94
N LEU A 174 -16.39 6.98 -3.19
CA LEU A 174 -16.01 5.57 -3.36
C LEU A 174 -15.13 5.37 -4.61
N ASP A 175 -15.46 6.05 -5.71
CA ASP A 175 -14.65 6.00 -6.94
C ASP A 175 -13.26 6.61 -6.70
N GLN A 176 -13.17 7.75 -6.01
CA GLN A 176 -11.90 8.38 -5.63
C GLN A 176 -11.07 7.51 -4.68
N LEU A 177 -11.71 6.86 -3.71
CA LEU A 177 -11.07 5.88 -2.83
C LEU A 177 -10.54 4.71 -3.64
N GLY A 178 -11.32 4.17 -4.57
CA GLY A 178 -10.91 3.09 -5.47
C GLY A 178 -9.66 3.47 -6.28
N GLN A 179 -9.65 4.66 -6.88
CA GLN A 179 -8.47 5.17 -7.60
C GLN A 179 -7.24 5.32 -6.70
N THR A 180 -7.44 5.83 -5.48
CA THR A 180 -6.35 5.99 -4.50
C THR A 180 -5.76 4.65 -4.08
N VAL A 181 -6.62 3.65 -3.82
CA VAL A 181 -6.20 2.28 -3.49
C VAL A 181 -5.48 1.63 -4.66
N SER A 182 -6.02 1.77 -5.87
CA SER A 182 -5.40 1.26 -7.10
C SER A 182 -4.00 1.85 -7.31
N TRP A 183 -3.86 3.18 -7.15
CA TRP A 183 -2.59 3.87 -7.23
C TRP A 183 -1.59 3.41 -6.16
N ALA A 184 -2.05 3.26 -4.91
CA ALA A 184 -1.22 2.75 -3.84
C ALA A 184 -0.75 1.31 -4.11
N ALA A 185 -1.64 0.44 -4.58
CA ALA A 185 -1.33 -0.95 -4.93
C ALA A 185 -0.34 -1.04 -6.11
N TRP A 186 -0.45 -0.15 -7.09
CA TRP A 186 0.53 -0.01 -8.17
C TRP A 186 1.93 0.31 -7.63
N TRP A 187 2.05 1.31 -6.77
CA TRP A 187 3.34 1.66 -6.19
C TRP A 187 3.93 0.55 -5.31
N VAL A 188 3.10 -0.19 -4.57
CA VAL A 188 3.55 -1.38 -3.81
C VAL A 188 4.06 -2.45 -4.76
N SER A 189 3.41 -2.65 -5.92
CA SER A 189 3.88 -3.58 -6.94
C SER A 189 5.25 -3.19 -7.49
N VAL A 190 5.47 -1.91 -7.78
CA VAL A 190 6.78 -1.37 -8.20
C VAL A 190 7.84 -1.62 -7.13
N GLN A 191 7.53 -1.32 -5.86
CA GLN A 191 8.43 -1.55 -4.74
C GLN A 191 8.88 -3.01 -4.64
N VAL A 192 7.93 -3.95 -4.71
CA VAL A 192 8.23 -5.38 -4.64
C VAL A 192 8.99 -5.83 -5.89
N ALA A 193 8.62 -5.36 -7.08
CA ALA A 193 9.33 -5.67 -8.31
C ALA A 193 10.80 -5.24 -8.29
N CYS A 194 11.11 -4.05 -7.75
CA CYS A 194 12.50 -3.60 -7.58
C CYS A 194 13.29 -4.53 -6.66
N ARG A 195 12.68 -5.00 -5.56
CA ARG A 195 13.32 -5.93 -4.62
C ARG A 195 13.54 -7.32 -5.24
N VAL A 196 12.58 -7.83 -6.01
CA VAL A 196 12.71 -9.08 -6.76
C VAL A 196 13.84 -8.94 -7.79
N ALA A 197 13.83 -7.86 -8.58
CA ALA A 197 14.84 -7.61 -9.60
C ALA A 197 16.25 -7.54 -9.00
N PHE A 198 16.42 -6.87 -7.86
CA PHE A 198 17.71 -6.81 -7.17
C PHE A 198 18.18 -8.18 -6.69
N GLY A 199 17.31 -8.94 -6.02
CA GLY A 199 17.65 -10.30 -5.56
C GLY A 199 18.00 -11.25 -6.71
N LEU A 200 17.25 -11.18 -7.81
CA LEU A 200 17.54 -11.95 -9.04
C LEU A 200 18.86 -11.52 -9.69
N SER A 201 19.20 -10.23 -9.71
CA SER A 201 20.48 -9.75 -10.22
C SER A 201 21.65 -10.35 -9.44
N ILE A 202 21.58 -10.38 -8.11
CA ILE A 202 22.61 -11.03 -7.26
C ILE A 202 22.70 -12.52 -7.59
N TRP A 203 21.57 -13.19 -7.69
CA TRP A 203 21.52 -14.63 -7.99
C TRP A 203 22.11 -14.94 -9.37
N LEU A 204 21.79 -14.15 -10.40
CA LEU A 204 22.35 -14.31 -11.75
C LEU A 204 23.86 -14.07 -11.78
N LEU A 205 24.35 -13.08 -11.04
CA LEU A 205 25.78 -12.82 -10.91
C LEU A 205 26.54 -13.99 -10.27
N TRP A 206 25.91 -14.70 -9.33
CA TRP A 206 26.47 -15.91 -8.74
C TRP A 206 26.37 -17.13 -9.67
N ALA A 207 25.26 -17.27 -10.41
CA ALA A 207 25.03 -18.42 -11.28
C ALA A 207 25.91 -18.42 -12.55
N PHE A 208 26.23 -17.24 -13.09
CA PHE A 208 26.97 -17.07 -14.34
C PHE A 208 28.38 -16.50 -14.16
N GLY A 209 28.79 -16.22 -12.92
CA GLY A 209 30.03 -15.52 -12.60
C GLY A 209 30.97 -16.35 -11.75
#